data_AF-A0A1J4RHZ4-F1
#
_entry.id   AF-A0A1J4RHZ4-F1
#
_cell.length_a   1.000
_cell.length_b   1.000
_cell.length_c   1.000
_cell.angle_alpha   90.00
_cell.angle_beta   90.00
_cell.angle_gamma   90.00
#
_symmetry.space_group_name_H-M   'P 1'
#
loop_
_entity.id
_entity.type
_entity.pdbx_description
1 polymer ?
#
loop_
_entity_poly.entity_id
_entity_poly.type
_entity_poly.pdbx_seq_one_letter_code
_entity_poly.pdbx_strand_id
1 'polypeptide(L)'
;MGDAAVGMHPVTAHGFNFGLRGANTLAQEIIKHHDLGLDIGSEDILMRYNRQHRQHTLPLYMGTNALVGLYTKDTPLAKLARKTLLTVGEHFPPAKRMIMNQLTESKA
;
A
#
# COMPACT_ATOMS: atom_id res chain seq x y z
N MET A 1 -9.85 -6.74 6.98
CA MET A 1 -9.67 -6.09 5.66
C MET A 1 -9.45 -4.59 5.85
N GLY A 2 -8.97 -3.88 4.82
CA GLY A 2 -8.75 -2.42 4.88
C GLY A 2 -7.52 -2.02 5.71
N ASP A 3 -7.42 -0.75 6.12
CA ASP A 3 -6.25 -0.23 6.89
C ASP A 3 -5.98 -0.99 8.19
N ALA A 4 -7.02 -1.56 8.82
CA ALA A 4 -6.90 -2.43 10.00
C ALA A 4 -6.11 -3.72 9.72
N ALA A 5 -6.17 -4.25 8.49
CA ALA A 5 -5.37 -5.42 8.10
C ALA A 5 -3.90 -5.07 7.82
N VAL A 6 -3.59 -3.78 7.68
CA VAL A 6 -2.24 -3.27 7.36
C VAL A 6 -1.56 -2.68 8.60
N GLY A 7 -2.32 -2.40 9.67
CA GLY A 7 -1.80 -1.79 10.90
C GLY A 7 -1.59 -0.27 10.77
N MET A 8 -2.30 0.40 9.85
CA MET A 8 -2.26 1.86 9.72
C MET A 8 -3.32 2.53 10.58
N HIS A 9 -2.98 3.70 11.12
CA HIS A 9 -3.96 4.58 11.76
C HIS A 9 -5.02 4.97 10.70
N PRO A 10 -6.33 4.83 10.97
CA PRO A 10 -7.39 5.12 10.01
C PRO A 10 -7.51 6.63 9.80
N VAL A 11 -6.58 7.20 9.04
CA VAL A 11 -6.48 8.65 8.77
C VAL A 11 -6.36 8.91 7.26
N THR A 12 -6.25 7.86 6.44
CA THR A 12 -6.07 8.02 4.99
C THR A 12 -7.26 7.47 4.24
N ALA A 13 -7.71 8.18 3.19
CA ALA A 13 -8.74 7.68 2.25
C ALA A 13 -8.37 6.33 1.59
N HIS A 14 -7.14 5.85 1.79
CA HIS A 14 -6.64 4.57 1.29
C HIS A 14 -7.26 3.38 2.00
N GLY A 15 -7.65 3.48 3.28
CA GLY A 15 -8.25 2.36 4.01
C GLY A 15 -9.56 1.86 3.42
N PHE A 16 -10.38 2.78 2.91
CA PHE A 16 -11.59 2.44 2.17
C PHE A 16 -11.28 1.73 0.86
N ASN A 17 -10.34 2.25 0.06
CA ASN A 17 -9.91 1.64 -1.19
C ASN A 17 -9.26 0.26 -0.98
N PHE A 18 -8.47 0.08 0.08
CA PHE A 18 -7.92 -1.21 0.47
C PHE A 18 -8.99 -2.18 0.95
N GLY A 19 -10.04 -1.68 1.60
CA GLY A 19 -11.23 -2.46 1.96
C GLY A 19 -11.95 -3.00 0.73
N LEU A 20 -12.30 -2.11 -0.21
CA LEU A 20 -12.97 -2.49 -1.47
C LEU A 20 -12.12 -3.45 -2.31
N ARG A 21 -10.84 -3.14 -2.51
CA ARG A 21 -9.92 -4.01 -3.26
C ARG A 21 -9.77 -5.36 -2.58
N GLY A 22 -9.67 -5.37 -1.25
CA GLY A 22 -9.61 -6.61 -0.47
C GLY A 22 -10.88 -7.46 -0.64
N ALA A 23 -12.06 -6.86 -0.53
CA ALA A 23 -13.32 -7.56 -0.74
C ALA A 23 -13.40 -8.16 -2.15
N ASN A 24 -13.01 -7.40 -3.18
CA ASN A 24 -12.95 -7.88 -4.56
C ASN A 24 -11.97 -9.05 -4.72
N THR A 25 -10.75 -8.95 -4.20
CA THR A 25 -9.76 -10.05 -4.26
C THR A 25 -10.27 -11.31 -3.58
N LEU A 26 -10.87 -11.19 -2.39
CA LEU A 26 -11.41 -12.34 -1.67
C LEU A 26 -12.57 -12.99 -2.44
N ALA A 27 -13.48 -12.18 -2.98
CA ALA A 27 -14.60 -12.69 -3.79
C ALA A 27 -14.11 -13.47 -5.01
N GLN A 28 -13.09 -12.98 -5.72
CA GLN A 28 -12.52 -13.67 -6.88
C GLN A 28 -11.88 -15.02 -6.53
N GLU A 29 -11.16 -15.12 -5.40
CA GLU A 29 -10.58 -16.39 -4.96
C GLU A 29 -11.68 -17.39 -4.54
N ILE A 30 -12.76 -16.93 -3.89
CA ILE A 30 -13.92 -17.76 -3.54
C ILE A 30 -14.60 -18.30 -4.80
N ILE A 31 -14.92 -17.42 -5.76
CA ILE A 31 -15.57 -17.81 -7.03
C ILE A 31 -14.71 -18.85 -7.75
N LYS A 32 -13.41 -18.60 -7.86
CA LYS A 32 -12.48 -19.52 -8.51
C LYS A 32 -12.44 -20.90 -7.85
N HIS A 33 -12.43 -20.98 -6.52
CA HIS A 33 -12.45 -22.28 -5.83
C HIS A 33 -13.79 -22.97 -5.98
N HIS A 34 -14.89 -22.22 -5.91
CA HIS A 34 -16.23 -22.74 -6.15
C HIS A 34 -16.36 -23.36 -7.55
N ASP A 35 -15.90 -22.66 -8.59
CA ASP A 35 -15.95 -23.12 -9.98
C ASP A 35 -15.09 -24.38 -10.20
N LEU A 36 -14.03 -24.55 -9.42
CA LEU A 36 -13.16 -25.74 -9.43
C LEU A 36 -13.68 -26.88 -8.53
N GLY A 37 -14.81 -26.69 -7.84
CA GLY A 37 -15.33 -27.66 -6.86
C GLY A 37 -14.45 -27.83 -5.62
N LEU A 38 -13.57 -26.87 -5.35
CA LEU A 38 -12.69 -26.84 -4.19
C LEU A 38 -13.41 -26.22 -2.98
N ASP A 39 -12.88 -26.49 -1.79
CA ASP A 39 -13.40 -25.90 -0.54
C ASP A 39 -13.19 -24.38 -0.52
N ILE A 40 -14.30 -23.64 -0.46
CA ILE A 40 -14.33 -22.17 -0.37
C ILE A 40 -13.89 -21.64 1.01
N GLY A 41 -13.80 -22.52 2.02
CA GLY A 41 -13.26 -22.21 3.34
C GLY A 41 -11.78 -22.56 3.52
N SER A 42 -11.11 -23.04 2.46
CA SER A 42 -9.73 -23.50 2.54
C SER A 42 -8.74 -22.37 2.90
N GLU A 43 -7.68 -22.74 3.64
CA GLU A 43 -6.61 -21.82 4.02
C GLU A 43 -5.89 -21.22 2.81
N ASP A 44 -5.84 -21.97 1.70
CA ASP A 44 -5.26 -21.54 0.42
C ASP A 44 -5.87 -20.22 -0.09
N ILE A 45 -7.19 -20.03 0.04
CA ILE A 45 -7.88 -18.80 -0.34
C ILE A 45 -7.36 -17.62 0.49
N LEU A 46 -7.25 -17.82 1.82
CA LEU A 46 -6.78 -16.79 2.74
C LEU A 46 -5.31 -16.45 2.51
N MET A 47 -4.47 -17.44 2.22
CA MET A 47 -3.06 -17.23 1.88
C MET A 47 -2.90 -16.41 0.60
N ARG A 48 -3.65 -16.75 -0.46
CA ARG A 48 -3.63 -16.02 -1.74
C ARG A 48 -4.12 -14.60 -1.57
N TYR A 49 -5.27 -14.44 -0.90
CA TYR A 49 -5.81 -13.14 -0.53
C TYR A 49 -4.78 -12.29 0.23
N ASN A 50 -4.19 -12.82 1.29
CA ASN A 50 -3.23 -12.09 2.12
C ASN A 50 -1.97 -11.70 1.33
N ARG A 51 -1.43 -12.61 0.51
CA ARG A 51 -0.28 -12.33 -0.35
C ARG A 51 -0.56 -11.16 -1.29
N GLN A 52 -1.69 -11.19 -2.00
CA GLN A 52 -2.04 -10.14 -2.94
C GLN A 52 -2.36 -8.82 -2.21
N HIS A 53 -3.06 -8.89 -1.09
CA HIS A 53 -3.36 -7.71 -0.27
C HIS A 53 -2.07 -7.03 0.21
N ARG A 54 -1.11 -7.78 0.75
CA ARG A 54 0.18 -7.24 1.19
C ARG A 54 1.00 -6.66 0.04
N GLN A 55 0.98 -7.26 -1.14
CA GLN A 55 1.68 -6.70 -2.31
C GLN A 55 1.20 -5.28 -2.66
N HIS A 56 -0.09 -5.01 -2.50
CA HIS A 56 -0.66 -3.69 -2.78
C HIS A 56 -0.52 -2.70 -1.62
N THR A 57 -0.59 -3.17 -0.37
CA THR A 57 -0.62 -2.28 0.80
C THR A 57 0.76 -2.03 1.41
N LEU A 58 1.71 -2.97 1.31
CA LEU A 58 3.01 -2.89 1.96
C LEU A 58 3.89 -1.72 1.49
N PRO A 59 3.99 -1.41 0.18
CA PRO A 59 4.80 -0.28 -0.28
C PRO A 59 4.31 1.05 0.29
N LEU A 60 2.98 1.27 0.27
CA LEU A 60 2.38 2.48 0.82
C LEU A 60 2.58 2.55 2.34
N TYR A 61 2.34 1.44 3.05
CA TYR A 61 2.58 1.33 4.49
C TYR A 61 4.02 1.71 4.87
N MET A 62 5.00 1.13 4.18
CA MET A 62 6.41 1.40 4.42
C MET A 62 6.76 2.85 4.11
N GLY A 63 6.28 3.38 2.99
CA GLY A 63 6.51 4.78 2.59
C GLY A 63 5.96 5.76 3.63
N THR A 64 4.71 5.57 4.04
CA THR A 64 4.07 6.42 5.06
C THR A 64 4.81 6.35 6.39
N ASN A 65 5.12 5.16 6.89
CA ASN A 65 5.84 5.02 8.16
C ASN A 65 7.27 5.56 8.11
N ALA A 66 7.97 5.41 6.98
CA ALA A 66 9.29 6.00 6.79
C ALA A 66 9.21 7.53 6.82
N LEU A 67 8.20 8.13 6.19
CA LEU A 67 7.98 9.57 6.20
C LEU A 67 7.64 10.08 7.60
N VAL A 68 6.70 9.43 8.29
CA VAL A 68 6.35 9.75 9.68
C VAL A 68 7.59 9.65 10.57
N GLY A 69 8.35 8.56 10.48
CA GLY A 69 9.58 8.36 11.23
C GLY A 69 10.66 9.41 10.93
N LEU A 70 10.77 9.85 9.69
CA LEU A 70 11.72 10.89 9.28
C LEU A 70 11.37 12.26 9.87
N TYR A 71 10.08 12.60 9.94
CA TYR A 71 9.62 13.90 10.43
C TYR A 71 9.46 13.97 11.94
N THR A 72 9.26 12.83 12.62
CA THR A 72 9.15 12.75 14.08
C THR A 72 10.50 12.66 14.79
N LYS A 73 11.58 12.31 14.08
CA LYS A 73 12.93 12.24 14.65
C LYS A 73 13.68 13.57 14.53
N ASP A 74 14.22 14.05 15.65
CA ASP A 74 15.03 15.28 15.71
C ASP A 74 16.55 15.08 15.61
N THR A 75 16.97 13.90 15.15
CA THR A 75 18.39 13.61 14.93
C THR A 75 19.00 14.44 13.79
N PRO A 76 20.30 14.77 13.82
CA PRO A 76 21.00 15.46 12.74
C PRO A 76 20.86 14.76 11.38
N LEU A 77 20.88 13.42 11.38
CA LEU A 77 20.70 12.60 10.18
C LEU A 77 19.30 12.76 9.58
N ALA A 78 18.25 12.78 10.41
CA ALA A 78 16.88 13.01 9.94
C ALA A 78 16.69 14.43 9.37
N LYS A 79 17.34 15.45 9.96
CA LYS A 79 17.33 16.82 9.42
C LYS A 79 18.02 16.90 8.06
N LEU A 80 19.18 16.24 7.91
CA LEU A 80 19.89 16.17 6.63
C LEU A 80 19.04 15.47 5.57
N ALA A 81 18.47 14.30 5.89
CA ALA A 81 17.63 13.53 4.99
C ALA A 81 16.38 14.32 4.52
N ARG A 82 15.71 15.07 5.43
CA ARG A 82 14.61 15.97 5.05
C ARG A 82 15.06 17.05 4.07
N LYS A 83 16.19 17.70 4.34
CA LYS A 83 16.74 18.75 3.47
C LYS A 83 17.08 18.21 2.09
N THR A 84 17.74 17.05 2.00
CA THR A 84 18.06 16.42 0.71
C THR A 84 16.81 16.03 -0.07
N LEU A 85 15.78 15.49 0.61
CA LEU A 85 14.51 15.13 -0.02
C LEU A 85 13.81 16.34 -0.64
N LEU A 86 13.76 17.47 0.08
CA LEU A 86 13.18 18.71 -0.42
C LEU A 86 13.95 19.24 -1.64
N THR A 87 15.28 19.32 -1.53
CA THR A 87 16.12 19.79 -2.64
C THR A 87 15.99 18.93 -3.89
N VAL A 88 15.96 17.60 -3.74
CA VAL A 88 15.75 16.67 -4.87
C VAL A 88 14.35 16.82 -5.44
N GLY A 89 13.32 16.95 -4.61
CA GLY A 89 11.94 17.13 -5.06
C GLY A 89 11.72 18.41 -5.87
N GLU A 90 12.39 19.50 -5.51
CA GLU A 90 12.33 20.78 -6.23
C GLU A 90 13.07 20.76 -7.57
N HIS A 91 14.20 20.02 -7.65
CA HIS A 91 15.10 20.09 -8.79
C HIS A 91 15.04 18.88 -9.73
N PHE A 92 14.20 17.87 -9.43
CA PHE A 92 14.12 16.64 -10.23
C PHE A 92 12.71 16.36 -10.78
N PRO A 93 12.36 16.92 -11.96
CA PRO A 93 11.07 16.70 -12.64
C PRO A 93 10.64 15.23 -12.83
N PRO A 94 11.56 14.26 -13.07
CA PRO A 94 11.20 12.84 -13.19
C PRO A 94 10.58 12.25 -11.91
N ALA A 95 11.03 12.70 -10.73
CA ALA A 95 10.52 12.20 -9.44
C ALA A 95 9.05 12.59 -9.25
N LYS A 96 8.69 13.83 -9.59
CA LYS A 96 7.30 14.33 -9.57
C LYS A 96 6.39 13.51 -10.51
N ARG A 97 6.89 13.15 -11.69
CA ARG A 97 6.15 12.35 -12.68
C ARG A 97 5.92 10.91 -12.21
N MET A 98 6.91 10.30 -11.56
CA MET A 98 6.79 8.95 -11.00
C MET A 98 5.77 8.88 -9.85
N ILE A 99 5.75 9.88 -8.96
CA ILE A 99 4.77 9.97 -7.87
C ILE A 99 3.35 10.13 -8.43
N MET A 100 3.17 11.02 -9.43
CA MET A 100 1.88 11.23 -10.07
C MET A 100 1.36 9.96 -10.76
N ASN A 101 2.22 9.20 -11.44
CA ASN A 101 1.84 7.93 -12.08
C ASN A 101 1.44 6.86 -11.06
N GLN A 102 2.11 6.79 -9.90
CA GLN A 102 1.72 5.88 -8.82
C GLN A 102 0.37 6.25 -8.20
N LEU A 103 0.08 7.55 -8.05
CA LEU A 103 -1.18 8.03 -7.47
C LEU A 103 -2.38 7.89 -8.39
N THR A 104 -2.16 7.91 -9.71
CA THR A 104 -3.25 7.83 -10.70
C THR A 104 -3.54 6.40 -11.18
N GLU A 105 -2.77 5.39 -10.73
CA GLU A 105 -2.78 4.03 -11.31
C GLU A 105 -2.77 4.04 -12.86
N SER A 106 -2.25 5.11 -13.48
CA SER A 106 -2.24 5.28 -14.93
C SER A 106 -1.11 4.46 -15.49
N LYS A 107 -1.41 3.18 -15.72
CA LYS A 107 -0.56 2.27 -16.46
C LYS A 107 -0.90 2.45 -17.94
N ALA A 108 0.05 3.00 -18.70
CA ALA A 108 0.15 2.72 -20.14
C ALA A 108 0.61 1.27 -20.35
#